data_AF-A0A1E5RXE6-F1
#
_entry.id   AF-A0A1E5RXE6-F1
#
_cell.length_a   1.000
_cell.length_b   1.000
_cell.length_c   1.000
_cell.angle_alpha   90.00
_cell.angle_beta   90.00
_cell.angle_gamma   90.00
#
_symmetry.space_group_name_H-M   'P 1'
#
loop_
_entity.id
_entity.type
_entity.pdbx_description
1 polymer ?
#
loop_
_entity_poly.entity_id
_entity_poly.type
_entity_poly.pdbx_seq_one_letter_code
_entity_poly.pdbx_strand_id
1 'polypeptide(L)'
;MEILEKCFFYELDDIIKFKKYTIFDLNLKQLFINHEQVFETGNNNFHISFPSKSNLNYFTHITLKNGTNFEYQEFIIQKLHVMINGLLLNKSILSKQFELQHLIIIFDIASTWNGAINNSKDKVTQDMVEIDGNTTIVRISLLQILQLVECKESSTFLKLLDFFELYLSSPSSMTRFFTDILKLDITKYNLTAIIIDNLSFLNIQEEPQNIELTRKIKLSSSSKLSEKLQKEYNQVLRFMDYLNYIHSTLGTLIITSSFLI
;
A
#
# COMPACT_ATOMS: atom_id res chain seq x y z
N MET A 1 -29.08 -13.25 -13.00
CA MET A 1 -28.56 -11.89 -13.23
C MET A 1 -27.31 -11.58 -12.40
N GLU A 2 -27.12 -12.16 -11.20
CA GLU A 2 -25.94 -11.95 -10.35
C GLU A 2 -24.56 -12.27 -10.95
N ILE A 3 -24.47 -13.14 -11.97
CA ILE A 3 -23.18 -13.51 -12.59
C ILE A 3 -22.65 -12.36 -13.46
N LEU A 4 -23.52 -11.60 -14.12
CA LEU A 4 -23.12 -10.50 -14.99
C LEU A 4 -22.59 -9.30 -14.20
N GLU A 5 -23.07 -9.08 -12.98
CA GLU A 5 -22.55 -8.04 -12.07
C GLU A 5 -21.16 -8.38 -11.50
N LYS A 6 -20.72 -9.65 -11.63
CA LYS A 6 -19.37 -10.12 -11.25
C LYS A 6 -18.43 -10.26 -12.45
N CYS A 7 -18.92 -9.98 -13.67
CA CYS A 7 -18.11 -10.03 -14.87
C CYS A 7 -17.44 -8.68 -15.11
N PHE A 8 -16.11 -8.65 -14.95
CA PHE A 8 -15.31 -7.51 -15.33
C PHE A 8 -14.92 -7.63 -16.80
N PHE A 9 -15.34 -6.66 -17.60
CA PHE A 9 -14.93 -6.52 -18.99
C PHE A 9 -13.82 -5.48 -19.05
N TYR A 10 -12.69 -5.89 -19.60
CA TYR A 10 -11.50 -5.07 -19.68
C TYR A 10 -11.23 -4.71 -21.15
N GLU A 11 -10.87 -3.46 -21.42
CA GLU A 11 -10.31 -3.11 -22.72
C GLU A 11 -8.90 -3.69 -22.86
N LEU A 12 -8.65 -4.36 -23.98
CA LEU A 12 -7.39 -5.03 -24.23
C LEU A 12 -6.21 -4.04 -24.23
N ASP A 13 -6.41 -2.81 -24.71
CA ASP A 13 -5.38 -1.77 -24.73
C ASP A 13 -5.05 -1.24 -23.34
N ASP A 14 -6.02 -1.18 -22.43
CA ASP A 14 -5.78 -0.84 -21.03
C ASP A 14 -5.04 -1.99 -20.32
N ILE A 15 -5.43 -3.24 -20.56
CA ILE A 15 -4.68 -4.40 -20.07
C ILE A 15 -3.26 -4.39 -20.62
N ILE A 16 -3.05 -4.08 -21.91
CA ILE A 16 -1.74 -4.11 -22.55
C ILE A 16 -0.88 -2.95 -22.09
N LYS A 17 -1.41 -1.73 -21.94
CA LYS A 17 -0.68 -0.60 -21.35
C LYS A 17 -0.32 -0.92 -19.91
N PHE A 18 -1.29 -1.36 -19.11
CA PHE A 18 -1.05 -1.73 -17.72
C PHE A 18 -0.05 -2.89 -17.62
N LYS A 19 -0.21 -4.01 -18.33
CA LYS A 19 0.76 -5.14 -18.37
C LYS A 19 2.12 -4.77 -18.94
N LYS A 20 2.19 -3.90 -19.96
CA LYS A 20 3.47 -3.44 -20.54
C LYS A 20 4.28 -2.65 -19.53
N TYR A 21 3.61 -1.98 -18.60
CA TYR A 21 4.28 -1.19 -17.56
C TYR A 21 4.34 -1.90 -16.21
N THR A 22 3.55 -2.96 -15.99
CA THR A 22 3.49 -3.61 -14.68
C THR A 22 4.41 -4.81 -14.48
N ILE A 23 4.46 -5.90 -15.27
CA ILE A 23 4.98 -7.16 -14.64
C ILE A 23 5.93 -8.12 -15.37
N PHE A 24 6.14 -8.19 -16.69
CA PHE A 24 6.76 -9.44 -17.23
C PHE A 24 8.12 -9.43 -17.93
N ASP A 25 8.89 -8.33 -18.02
CA ASP A 25 10.17 -8.40 -18.76
C ASP A 25 11.34 -7.56 -18.25
N LEU A 26 11.38 -7.24 -16.96
CA LEU A 26 12.44 -6.39 -16.40
C LEU A 26 13.17 -6.94 -15.18
N ASN A 27 13.23 -8.26 -14.91
CA ASN A 27 13.86 -8.75 -13.65
C ASN A 27 13.31 -8.03 -12.38
N LEU A 28 12.10 -7.45 -12.48
CA LEU A 28 11.44 -6.60 -11.49
C LEU A 28 10.24 -7.31 -10.86
N LYS A 29 10.18 -8.65 -10.87
CA LYS A 29 9.77 -9.27 -9.60
C LYS A 29 10.84 -8.80 -8.64
N GLN A 30 10.54 -7.75 -7.88
CA GLN A 30 11.36 -7.34 -6.75
C GLN A 30 11.36 -8.55 -5.82
N LEU A 31 12.29 -9.46 -6.09
CA LEU A 31 12.79 -10.38 -5.11
C LEU A 31 13.42 -9.44 -4.10
N PHE A 32 12.61 -9.04 -3.12
CA PHE A 32 13.01 -8.37 -1.89
C PHE A 32 13.91 -9.31 -1.08
N ILE A 33 14.97 -9.81 -1.71
CA ILE A 33 16.04 -10.57 -1.12
C ILE A 33 16.72 -9.58 -0.17
N ASN A 34 16.66 -9.89 1.12
CA ASN A 34 17.23 -9.09 2.20
C ASN A 34 16.50 -7.76 2.53
N HIS A 35 15.19 -7.63 2.30
CA HIS A 35 14.45 -6.44 2.79
C HIS A 35 14.53 -6.27 4.31
N GLU A 36 14.70 -7.37 5.06
CA GLU A 36 15.00 -7.35 6.49
C GLU A 36 16.24 -6.48 6.78
N GLN A 37 17.33 -6.65 6.02
CA GLN A 37 18.54 -5.83 6.17
C GLN A 37 18.32 -4.36 5.82
N VAL A 38 17.43 -4.07 4.87
CA VAL A 38 17.11 -2.69 4.48
C VAL A 38 16.36 -1.99 5.61
N PHE A 39 15.36 -2.63 6.19
CA PHE A 39 14.51 -2.06 7.23
C PHE A 39 14.95 -2.43 8.64
N GLU A 40 16.11 -3.05 8.83
CA GLU A 40 16.69 -3.29 10.15
C GLU A 40 16.98 -1.97 10.87
N THR A 41 16.65 -1.94 12.16
CA THR A 41 16.83 -0.79 13.03
C THR A 41 17.10 -1.22 14.47
N GLY A 42 18.02 -0.51 15.13
CA GLY A 42 18.23 -0.59 16.58
C GLY A 42 17.37 0.40 17.37
N ASN A 43 16.42 1.10 16.72
CA ASN A 43 15.60 2.10 17.39
C ASN A 43 14.65 1.41 18.39
N ASN A 44 14.66 1.87 19.64
CA ASN A 44 13.82 1.32 20.69
C ASN A 44 12.35 1.78 20.60
N ASN A 45 12.05 2.84 19.84
CA ASN A 45 10.74 3.48 19.78
C ASN A 45 9.71 2.76 18.89
N PHE A 46 10.18 1.96 17.93
CA PHE A 46 9.33 1.15 17.06
C PHE A 46 10.02 -0.16 16.73
N HIS A 47 9.23 -1.19 16.48
CA HIS A 47 9.71 -2.50 16.04
C HIS A 47 9.27 -2.75 14.60
N ILE A 48 10.09 -3.47 13.84
CA ILE A 48 9.79 -3.82 12.46
C ILE A 48 9.72 -5.33 12.38
N SER A 49 8.58 -5.81 11.89
CA SER A 49 8.30 -7.22 11.71
C SER A 49 8.20 -7.54 10.22
N PHE A 50 8.76 -8.70 9.88
CA PHE A 50 8.81 -9.26 8.54
C PHE A 50 8.12 -10.62 8.51
N PRO A 51 7.51 -11.00 7.39
CA PRO A 51 6.89 -12.30 7.25
C PRO A 51 7.93 -13.43 7.24
N SER A 52 7.64 -14.50 7.98
CA SER A 52 8.50 -15.69 8.05
C SER A 52 8.48 -16.56 6.77
N LYS A 53 7.59 -16.27 5.81
CA LYS A 53 7.48 -17.00 4.54
C LYS A 53 7.85 -16.14 3.35
N SER A 54 8.66 -16.72 2.46
CA SER A 54 9.21 -16.06 1.27
C SER A 54 8.15 -15.47 0.31
N ASN A 55 6.95 -16.04 0.27
CA ASN A 55 5.87 -15.58 -0.59
C ASN A 55 5.14 -14.34 -0.05
N LEU A 56 5.52 -13.81 1.11
CA LEU A 56 4.97 -12.60 1.71
C LEU A 56 6.01 -11.49 1.86
N ASN A 57 7.23 -11.65 1.32
CA ASN A 57 8.38 -10.72 1.47
C ASN A 57 8.16 -9.29 0.94
N TYR A 58 6.95 -8.97 0.48
CA TYR A 58 6.51 -7.63 0.09
C TYR A 58 5.73 -6.92 1.20
N PHE A 59 5.50 -7.57 2.35
CA PHE A 59 4.93 -6.93 3.52
C PHE A 59 6.03 -6.51 4.50
N THR A 60 5.88 -5.32 5.04
CA THR A 60 6.62 -4.86 6.20
C THR A 60 5.63 -4.23 7.17
N HIS A 61 5.70 -4.61 8.44
CA HIS A 61 4.85 -4.03 9.48
C HIS A 61 5.70 -3.34 10.53
N ILE A 62 5.22 -2.17 10.99
CA ILE A 62 5.92 -1.33 11.96
C ILE A 62 5.03 -1.14 13.18
N THR A 63 5.47 -1.65 14.32
CA THR A 63 4.77 -1.50 15.59
C THR A 63 5.38 -0.35 16.38
N LEU A 64 4.60 0.70 16.62
CA LEU A 64 5.00 1.89 17.35
C LEU A 64 4.83 1.66 18.86
N LYS A 65 5.91 1.69 19.64
CA LYS A 65 5.85 1.36 21.08
C LYS A 65 5.26 2.47 21.95
N ASN A 66 5.43 3.74 21.54
CA ASN A 66 5.06 4.91 22.34
C ASN A 66 4.04 5.83 21.63
N GLY A 67 3.14 5.29 20.81
CA GLY A 67 2.14 6.09 20.09
C GLY A 67 2.72 6.86 18.90
N THR A 68 2.36 8.15 18.76
CA THR A 68 2.75 9.01 17.62
C THR A 68 4.23 9.41 17.69
N ASN A 69 5.10 8.49 17.29
CA ASN A 69 6.51 8.79 17.07
C ASN A 69 6.68 9.28 15.62
N PHE A 70 7.38 10.38 15.33
CA PHE A 70 7.59 10.82 13.93
C PHE A 70 8.89 10.26 13.31
N GLU A 71 9.79 9.69 14.11
CA GLU A 71 11.06 9.11 13.65
C GLU A 71 10.86 7.93 12.71
N TYR A 72 9.80 7.13 12.87
CA TYR A 72 9.54 6.02 11.94
C TYR A 72 9.19 6.53 10.53
N GLN A 73 8.59 7.71 10.40
CA GLN A 73 8.23 8.30 9.11
C GLN A 73 9.50 8.66 8.32
N GLU A 74 10.40 9.39 8.97
CA GLU A 74 11.73 9.72 8.44
C GLU A 74 12.52 8.46 8.11
N PHE A 75 12.49 7.48 9.01
CA PHE A 75 13.12 6.18 8.78
C PHE A 75 12.59 5.48 7.53
N ILE A 76 11.26 5.37 7.36
CA ILE A 76 10.66 4.75 6.16
C ILE A 76 11.10 5.49 4.90
N ILE A 77 10.99 6.83 4.88
CA ILE A 77 11.38 7.64 3.72
C ILE A 77 12.85 7.39 3.37
N GLN A 78 13.75 7.44 4.36
CA GLN A 78 15.18 7.20 4.15
C GLN A 78 15.46 5.79 3.61
N LYS A 79 14.82 4.75 4.15
CA LYS A 79 15.02 3.38 3.67
C LYS A 79 14.48 3.15 2.28
N LEU A 80 13.30 3.69 1.98
CA LEU A 80 12.74 3.66 0.62
C LEU A 80 13.62 4.41 -0.36
N HIS A 81 14.17 5.56 0.04
CA HIS A 81 15.09 6.33 -0.78
C HIS A 81 16.37 5.55 -1.11
N VAL A 82 17.00 4.90 -0.12
CA VAL A 82 18.17 4.03 -0.35
C VAL A 82 17.83 2.87 -1.30
N MET A 83 16.69 2.22 -1.08
CA MET A 83 16.21 1.14 -1.93
C MET A 83 16.00 1.61 -3.38
N ILE A 84 15.33 2.75 -3.56
CA ILE A 84 15.08 3.35 -4.87
C ILE A 84 16.39 3.72 -5.56
N ASN A 85 17.34 4.34 -4.88
CA ASN A 85 18.65 4.64 -5.46
C ASN A 85 19.39 3.37 -5.91
N GLY A 86 19.30 2.28 -5.15
CA GLY A 86 19.81 0.98 -5.56
C GLY A 86 19.14 0.45 -6.85
N LEU A 87 17.83 0.68 -7.01
CA LEU A 87 17.10 0.36 -8.24
C LEU A 87 17.51 1.29 -9.39
N LEU A 88 17.77 2.58 -9.12
CA LEU A 88 18.19 3.55 -10.13
C LEU A 88 19.55 3.17 -10.76
N LEU A 89 20.50 2.72 -9.94
CA LEU A 89 21.81 2.24 -10.40
C LEU A 89 21.70 1.02 -11.32
N ASN A 90 20.70 0.18 -11.06
CA ASN A 90 20.42 -1.04 -11.82
C ASN A 90 19.26 -0.88 -12.80
N LYS A 91 18.96 0.36 -13.27
CA LYS A 91 17.88 0.58 -14.24
C LYS A 91 18.08 -0.30 -15.47
N SER A 92 17.01 -1.00 -15.82
CA SER A 92 16.90 -1.66 -17.11
C SER A 92 17.01 -0.65 -18.26
N ILE A 93 17.32 -1.14 -19.46
CA ILE A 93 17.39 -0.32 -20.68
C ILE A 93 16.06 0.40 -20.93
N LEU A 94 14.93 -0.29 -20.71
CA LEU A 94 13.59 0.30 -20.89
C LEU A 94 13.30 1.38 -19.83
N SER A 95 13.66 1.15 -18.56
CA SER A 95 13.49 2.16 -17.50
C SER A 95 14.30 3.43 -17.75
N LYS A 96 15.46 3.32 -18.42
CA LYS A 96 16.25 4.49 -18.87
C LYS A 96 15.60 5.19 -20.06
N GLN A 97 15.02 4.44 -20.99
CA GLN A 97 14.38 4.98 -22.19
C GLN A 97 13.08 5.75 -21.89
N PHE A 98 12.31 5.31 -20.89
CA PHE A 98 11.02 5.91 -20.52
C PHE A 98 11.10 6.92 -19.37
N GLU A 99 12.30 7.21 -18.85
CA GLU A 99 12.51 8.14 -17.73
C GLU A 99 11.56 7.89 -16.53
N LEU A 100 11.25 6.63 -16.25
CA LEU A 100 10.28 6.26 -15.21
C LEU A 100 10.71 6.79 -13.84
N GLN A 101 9.79 7.49 -13.18
CA GLN A 101 9.90 7.97 -11.81
C GLN A 101 9.32 6.93 -10.83
N HIS A 102 9.66 7.04 -9.56
CA HIS A 102 9.13 6.20 -8.49
C HIS A 102 7.98 6.90 -7.78
N LEU A 103 6.93 6.15 -7.45
CA LEU A 103 5.79 6.66 -6.71
C LEU A 103 5.61 5.90 -5.40
N ILE A 104 5.38 6.66 -4.34
CA ILE A 104 5.00 6.15 -3.01
C ILE A 104 3.65 6.77 -2.66
N ILE A 105 2.69 5.94 -2.24
CA ILE A 105 1.40 6.41 -1.75
C ILE A 105 1.30 6.17 -0.26
N ILE A 106 0.85 7.16 0.50
CA ILE A 106 0.61 7.09 1.94
C ILE A 106 -0.87 7.25 2.20
N PHE A 107 -1.54 6.20 2.63
CA PHE A 107 -2.87 6.27 3.23
C PHE A 107 -2.72 6.69 4.70
N ASP A 108 -2.85 7.99 4.93
CA ASP A 108 -2.67 8.66 6.23
C ASP A 108 -3.99 8.66 7.02
N ILE A 109 -4.31 7.50 7.59
CA ILE A 109 -5.44 7.23 8.47
C ILE A 109 -5.31 8.02 9.78
N ALA A 110 -4.10 8.09 10.35
CA ALA A 110 -3.82 8.76 11.62
C ALA A 110 -3.65 10.28 11.51
N SER A 111 -3.59 10.83 10.29
CA SER A 111 -3.31 12.24 10.01
C SER A 111 -1.95 12.74 10.51
N THR A 112 -0.97 11.84 10.62
CA THR A 112 0.35 12.10 11.21
C THR A 112 1.41 12.45 10.17
N TRP A 113 1.18 12.21 8.88
CA TRP A 113 2.18 12.48 7.82
C TRP A 113 2.15 13.92 7.29
N ASN A 114 1.21 14.73 7.76
CA ASN A 114 1.05 16.12 7.29
C ASN A 114 2.34 16.93 7.44
N GLY A 115 3.05 16.79 8.57
CA GLY A 115 4.30 17.50 8.82
C GLY A 115 5.42 17.08 7.86
N ALA A 116 5.64 15.78 7.67
CA ALA A 116 6.66 15.25 6.78
C ALA A 116 6.46 15.68 5.32
N ILE A 117 5.20 15.76 4.87
CA ILE A 117 4.87 16.08 3.47
C ILE A 117 4.78 17.59 3.22
N ASN A 118 4.05 18.33 4.07
CA ASN A 118 3.79 19.75 3.81
C ASN A 118 4.90 20.70 4.26
N ASN A 119 5.83 20.26 5.11
CA ASN A 119 7.01 21.06 5.48
C ASN A 119 8.22 20.78 4.59
N SER A 120 8.10 19.88 3.60
CA SER A 120 9.18 19.63 2.65
C SER A 120 9.44 20.86 1.79
N LYS A 121 10.72 21.13 1.52
CA LYS A 121 11.15 22.20 0.60
C LYS A 121 10.78 21.90 -0.86
N ASP A 122 10.60 20.61 -1.17
CA ASP A 122 10.36 20.09 -2.52
C ASP A 122 8.86 19.80 -2.75
N LYS A 123 8.00 20.57 -2.07
CA LYS A 123 6.55 20.45 -2.17
C LYS A 123 6.07 20.83 -3.58
N VAL A 124 5.32 19.93 -4.19
CA VAL A 124 4.70 20.17 -5.51
C VAL A 124 3.28 20.69 -5.33
N THR A 125 2.48 20.02 -4.49
CA THR A 125 1.11 20.44 -4.15
C THR A 125 0.81 20.16 -2.68
N GLN A 126 -0.38 20.57 -2.22
CA GLN A 126 -0.91 20.11 -0.94
C GLN A 126 -1.09 18.58 -1.04
N ASP A 127 -0.39 17.84 -0.18
CA ASP A 127 -0.33 16.36 -0.15
C ASP A 127 0.62 15.67 -1.15
N MET A 128 1.44 16.40 -1.91
CA MET A 128 2.46 15.81 -2.79
C MET A 128 3.83 16.46 -2.64
N VAL A 129 4.86 15.64 -2.53
CA VAL A 129 6.27 16.04 -2.45
C VAL A 129 7.10 15.23 -3.44
N GLU A 130 8.09 15.87 -4.04
CA GLU A 130 9.11 15.21 -4.85
C GLU A 130 10.41 15.09 -4.06
N ILE A 131 11.11 13.96 -4.18
CA ILE A 131 12.39 13.69 -3.53
C ILE A 131 13.40 13.37 -4.61
N ASP A 132 14.48 14.16 -4.66
CA ASP A 132 15.64 14.00 -5.55
C ASP A 132 15.30 13.90 -7.04
N GLY A 133 14.22 14.55 -7.48
CA GLY A 133 13.82 14.62 -8.89
C GLY A 133 13.22 13.34 -9.47
N ASN A 134 13.23 12.24 -8.71
CA ASN A 134 12.96 10.89 -9.22
C ASN A 134 11.93 10.10 -8.41
N THR A 135 11.58 10.57 -7.21
CA THR A 135 10.60 9.91 -6.34
C THR A 135 9.51 10.89 -5.97
N THR A 136 8.27 10.56 -6.27
CA THR A 136 7.09 11.32 -5.84
C THR A 136 6.44 10.59 -4.68
N ILE A 137 6.10 11.31 -3.62
CA ILE A 137 5.28 10.82 -2.52
C ILE A 137 3.94 11.54 -2.55
N VAL A 138 2.86 10.77 -2.55
CA VAL A 138 1.48 11.27 -2.46
C VAL A 138 0.86 10.81 -1.16
N ARG A 139 0.40 11.78 -0.37
CA ARG A 139 -0.39 11.56 0.83
C ARG A 139 -1.88 11.56 0.49
N ILE A 140 -2.61 10.63 1.09
CA ILE A 140 -4.06 10.53 0.99
C ILE A 140 -4.59 10.40 2.41
N SER A 141 -5.14 11.48 2.93
CA SER A 141 -5.72 11.52 4.26
C SER A 141 -6.98 10.67 4.35
N LEU A 142 -7.30 10.18 5.54
CA LEU A 142 -8.59 9.54 5.79
C LEU A 142 -9.77 10.41 5.32
N LEU A 143 -9.72 11.71 5.57
CA LEU A 143 -10.81 12.61 5.17
C LEU A 143 -11.03 12.58 3.64
N GLN A 144 -9.96 12.59 2.84
CA GLN A 144 -10.06 12.46 1.39
C GLN A 144 -10.68 11.10 1.00
N ILE A 145 -10.25 10.01 1.63
CA ILE A 145 -10.84 8.67 1.40
C ILE A 145 -12.34 8.70 1.69
N LEU A 146 -12.74 9.28 2.82
CA LEU A 146 -14.14 9.36 3.26
C LEU A 146 -14.99 10.24 2.34
N GLN A 147 -14.41 11.25 1.69
CA GLN A 147 -15.09 12.09 0.70
C GLN A 147 -15.27 11.40 -0.65
N LEU A 148 -14.40 10.46 -0.99
CA LEU A 148 -14.44 9.72 -2.26
C LEU A 148 -15.43 8.55 -2.24
N VAL A 149 -15.92 8.14 -1.07
CA VAL A 149 -16.86 7.04 -0.93
C VAL A 149 -18.22 7.55 -0.49
N GLU A 150 -19.22 7.39 -1.36
CA GLU A 150 -20.62 7.73 -1.08
C GLU A 150 -21.29 6.62 -0.23
N CYS A 151 -20.93 6.50 1.05
CA CYS A 151 -21.55 5.50 1.94
C CYS A 151 -22.35 6.12 3.10
N LYS A 152 -23.56 5.58 3.31
CA LYS A 152 -24.41 5.77 4.51
C LYS A 152 -23.65 5.34 5.79
N GLU A 153 -24.09 5.82 6.96
CA GLU A 153 -23.51 5.58 8.30
C GLU A 153 -22.87 4.18 8.47
N SER A 154 -21.57 4.08 8.17
CA SER A 154 -20.76 2.87 8.28
C SER A 154 -19.45 3.18 9.01
N SER A 155 -18.80 2.15 9.56
CA SER A 155 -17.53 2.31 10.28
C SER A 155 -16.43 2.81 9.34
N THR A 156 -15.45 3.51 9.90
CA THR A 156 -14.27 4.03 9.17
C THR A 156 -13.59 2.93 8.35
N PHE A 157 -13.42 1.74 8.93
CA PHE A 157 -12.79 0.61 8.26
C PHE A 157 -13.61 0.12 7.04
N LEU A 158 -14.94 0.08 7.14
CA LEU A 158 -15.79 -0.29 6.01
C LEU A 158 -15.67 0.71 4.87
N LYS A 159 -15.65 2.01 5.16
CA LYS A 159 -15.46 3.04 4.12
C LYS A 159 -14.10 2.94 3.46
N LEU A 160 -13.06 2.59 4.21
CA LEU A 160 -11.76 2.29 3.64
C LEU A 160 -11.82 1.06 2.73
N LEU A 161 -12.48 -0.02 3.16
CA LEU A 161 -12.67 -1.20 2.32
C LEU A 161 -13.38 -0.87 1.01
N ASP A 162 -14.46 -0.10 1.08
CA ASP A 162 -15.22 0.34 -0.09
C ASP A 162 -14.35 1.21 -1.02
N PHE A 163 -13.48 2.05 -0.47
CA PHE A 163 -12.49 2.79 -1.26
C PHE A 163 -11.53 1.85 -2.01
N PHE A 164 -10.95 0.86 -1.32
CA PHE A 164 -10.07 -0.12 -1.96
C PHE A 164 -10.81 -0.91 -3.03
N GLU A 165 -12.08 -1.25 -2.79
CA GLU A 165 -12.93 -1.91 -3.77
C GLU A 165 -13.24 -1.04 -4.99
N LEU A 166 -13.55 0.23 -4.81
CA LEU A 166 -13.91 1.12 -5.92
C LEU A 166 -12.69 1.48 -6.77
N TYR A 167 -11.57 1.79 -6.12
CA TYR A 167 -10.44 2.44 -6.77
C TYR A 167 -9.24 1.52 -6.97
N LEU A 168 -9.11 0.44 -6.19
CA LEU A 168 -7.92 -0.42 -6.20
C LEU A 168 -8.24 -1.91 -6.45
N SER A 169 -9.45 -2.24 -6.91
CA SER A 169 -9.87 -3.62 -7.21
C SER A 169 -9.50 -4.10 -8.61
N SER A 170 -9.20 -3.20 -9.54
CA SER A 170 -8.94 -3.54 -10.93
C SER A 170 -7.94 -2.59 -11.60
N PRO A 171 -7.27 -2.98 -12.69
CA PRO A 171 -6.33 -2.12 -13.42
C PRO A 171 -6.98 -0.83 -13.94
N SER A 172 -8.20 -0.92 -14.47
CA SER A 172 -8.95 0.23 -14.99
C SER A 172 -9.36 1.18 -13.86
N SER A 173 -9.87 0.63 -12.75
CA SER A 173 -10.18 1.43 -11.55
C SER A 173 -8.94 2.13 -10.99
N MET A 174 -7.81 1.42 -10.92
CA MET A 174 -6.53 2.00 -10.49
C MET A 174 -6.12 3.12 -11.44
N THR A 175 -6.10 2.87 -12.75
CA THR A 175 -5.74 3.87 -13.77
C THR A 175 -6.60 5.13 -13.62
N ARG A 176 -7.91 4.96 -13.43
CA ARG A 176 -8.84 6.05 -13.16
C ARG A 176 -8.52 6.77 -11.86
N PHE A 177 -8.23 6.05 -10.78
CA PHE A 177 -7.83 6.64 -9.52
C PHE A 177 -6.58 7.51 -9.66
N PHE A 178 -5.53 7.01 -10.31
CA PHE A 178 -4.31 7.79 -10.55
C PHE A 178 -4.58 9.02 -11.42
N THR A 179 -5.34 8.85 -12.52
CA THR A 179 -5.52 9.92 -13.52
C THR A 179 -6.58 10.94 -13.09
N ASP A 180 -7.73 10.47 -12.61
CA ASP A 180 -8.88 11.32 -12.31
C ASP A 180 -8.82 11.89 -10.89
N ILE A 181 -8.32 11.13 -9.92
CA ILE A 181 -8.29 11.55 -8.51
C ILE A 181 -6.94 12.16 -8.15
N LEU A 182 -5.84 11.43 -8.38
CA LEU A 182 -4.51 11.94 -8.05
C LEU A 182 -3.95 12.92 -9.10
N LYS A 183 -4.57 13.00 -10.28
CA LYS A 183 -4.08 13.81 -11.42
C LYS A 183 -2.66 13.46 -11.83
N LEU A 184 -2.30 12.18 -11.73
CA LEU A 184 -1.01 11.63 -12.11
C LEU A 184 -1.13 10.78 -13.38
N ASP A 185 -0.20 11.00 -14.31
CA ASP A 185 -0.01 10.12 -15.46
C ASP A 185 0.70 8.84 -15.01
N ILE A 186 -0.08 7.78 -14.77
CA ILE A 186 0.43 6.50 -14.29
C ILE A 186 1.52 5.90 -15.19
N THR A 187 1.57 6.27 -16.48
CA THR A 187 2.57 5.73 -17.41
C THR A 187 3.99 6.24 -17.14
N LYS A 188 4.13 7.32 -16.36
CA LYS A 188 5.42 7.90 -15.98
C LYS A 188 5.96 7.37 -14.67
N TYR A 189 5.15 6.63 -13.91
CA TYR A 189 5.48 6.21 -12.56
C TYR A 189 5.50 4.70 -12.41
N ASN A 190 6.45 4.22 -11.61
CA ASN A 190 6.43 2.89 -11.03
C ASN A 190 5.98 2.98 -9.56
N LEU A 191 4.84 2.38 -9.22
CA LEU A 191 4.34 2.35 -7.84
C LEU A 191 5.21 1.44 -6.99
N THR A 192 6.17 2.06 -6.30
CA THR A 192 7.22 1.36 -5.57
C THR A 192 6.74 0.91 -4.19
N ALA A 193 5.98 1.76 -3.48
CA ALA A 193 5.45 1.40 -2.16
C ALA A 193 4.06 2.00 -1.90
N ILE A 194 3.28 1.28 -1.11
CA ILE A 194 2.09 1.79 -0.43
C ILE A 194 2.33 1.69 1.07
N ILE A 195 2.09 2.80 1.77
CA ILE A 195 2.14 2.90 3.22
C ILE A 195 0.71 3.07 3.72
N ILE A 196 0.29 2.26 4.69
CA ILE A 196 -1.01 2.41 5.37
C ILE A 196 -0.74 2.68 6.85
N ASP A 197 -1.03 3.91 7.25
CA ASP A 197 -0.67 4.43 8.57
C ASP A 197 -1.91 5.06 9.22
N ASN A 198 -2.55 4.49 10.24
CA ASN A 198 -2.13 3.42 11.13
C ASN A 198 -3.31 2.45 11.35
N LEU A 199 -3.04 1.14 11.27
CA LEU A 199 -4.02 0.06 11.31
C LEU A 199 -4.79 0.00 12.64
N SER A 200 -4.25 0.52 13.74
CA SER A 200 -4.94 0.55 15.03
C SER A 200 -6.21 1.41 14.98
N PHE A 201 -6.27 2.44 14.14
CA PHE A 201 -7.49 3.25 13.92
C PHE A 201 -8.57 2.49 13.14
N LEU A 202 -8.23 1.35 12.55
CA LEU A 202 -9.14 0.49 11.81
C LEU A 202 -9.59 -0.72 12.64
N ASN A 203 -9.22 -0.77 13.92
CA ASN A 203 -9.41 -1.92 14.81
C ASN A 203 -8.73 -3.22 14.32
N ILE A 204 -7.67 -3.10 13.51
CA ILE A 204 -6.85 -4.24 13.11
C ILE A 204 -5.70 -4.35 14.12
N GLN A 205 -5.79 -5.34 15.00
CA GLN A 205 -4.82 -5.56 16.09
C GLN A 205 -3.69 -6.53 15.71
N GLU A 206 -3.93 -7.40 14.75
CA GLU A 206 -2.94 -8.38 14.31
C GLU A 206 -2.15 -7.83 13.13
N GLU A 207 -0.86 -8.13 13.09
CA GLU A 207 0.00 -7.75 11.96
C GLU A 207 -0.50 -8.42 10.66
N PRO A 208 -0.54 -7.71 9.52
CA PRO A 208 -1.01 -8.24 8.24
C PRO A 208 -0.40 -9.58 7.83
N GLN A 209 0.91 -9.76 8.06
CA GLN A 209 1.58 -11.03 7.79
C GLN A 209 1.03 -12.19 8.63
N ASN A 210 0.69 -11.96 9.89
CA ASN A 210 0.18 -12.99 10.79
C ASN A 210 -1.26 -13.35 10.44
N ILE A 211 -2.06 -12.36 10.03
CA ILE A 211 -3.40 -12.58 9.47
C ILE A 211 -3.31 -13.53 8.26
N GLU A 212 -2.41 -13.23 7.32
CA GLU A 212 -2.27 -14.03 6.09
C GLU A 212 -1.73 -15.45 6.37
N LEU A 213 -0.76 -15.58 7.28
CA LEU A 213 -0.20 -16.86 7.68
C LEU A 213 -1.21 -17.77 8.39
N THR A 214 -2.08 -17.18 9.21
CA THR A 214 -3.08 -17.90 10.01
C THR A 214 -4.44 -18.02 9.32
N ARG A 215 -4.63 -17.37 8.16
CA ARG A 215 -5.89 -17.31 7.38
C ARG A 215 -6.62 -18.65 7.29
N LYS A 216 -5.94 -19.71 6.82
CA LYS A 216 -6.56 -21.04 6.64
C LYS A 216 -7.03 -21.67 7.95
N ILE A 217 -6.22 -21.55 9.01
CA ILE A 217 -6.53 -22.10 10.32
C ILE A 217 -7.74 -21.34 10.90
N LYS A 218 -7.71 -20.01 10.88
CA LYS A 218 -8.78 -19.18 11.40
C LYS A 218 -10.10 -19.36 10.67
N LEU A 219 -10.08 -19.48 9.33
CA LEU A 219 -11.26 -19.81 8.52
C LEU A 219 -11.86 -21.17 8.89
N SER A 220 -11.03 -22.18 9.18
CA SER A 220 -11.53 -23.50 9.60
C SER A 220 -12.15 -23.49 11.00
N SER A 221 -11.70 -22.60 11.88
CA SER A 221 -12.24 -22.43 13.24
C SER A 221 -13.36 -21.40 13.36
N SER A 222 -13.63 -20.61 12.30
CA SER A 222 -14.54 -19.46 12.37
C SER A 222 -15.99 -19.84 12.63
N SER A 223 -16.37 -21.10 12.38
CA SER A 223 -17.70 -21.64 12.70
C SER A 223 -18.04 -21.65 14.19
N LYS A 224 -17.04 -21.44 15.06
CA LYS A 224 -17.20 -21.35 16.53
C LYS A 224 -17.26 -19.91 17.06
N LEU A 225 -17.08 -18.90 16.20
CA LEU A 225 -17.14 -17.50 16.58
C LEU A 225 -18.59 -16.99 16.55
N SER A 226 -18.88 -15.93 17.31
CA SER A 226 -20.13 -15.20 17.13
C SER A 226 -20.21 -14.61 15.71
N GLU A 227 -21.41 -14.48 15.15
CA GLU A 227 -21.63 -13.90 13.81
C GLU A 227 -20.96 -12.53 13.63
N LYS A 228 -20.99 -11.69 14.67
CA LYS A 228 -20.35 -10.36 14.66
C LYS A 228 -18.83 -10.45 14.43
N LEU A 229 -18.13 -11.24 15.26
CA LEU A 229 -16.68 -11.45 15.14
C LEU A 229 -16.31 -12.09 13.79
N GLN A 230 -17.14 -13.01 13.28
CA GLN A 230 -16.92 -13.60 11.96
C GLN A 230 -17.02 -12.54 10.85
N LYS A 231 -18.01 -11.64 10.93
CA LYS A 231 -18.17 -10.55 9.96
C LYS A 231 -16.98 -9.57 9.99
N GLU A 232 -16.54 -9.16 11.18
CA GLU A 232 -15.37 -8.31 11.37
C GLU A 232 -14.10 -8.97 10.82
N TYR A 233 -13.90 -10.26 11.10
CA TYR A 233 -12.75 -11.00 10.58
C TYR A 233 -12.79 -11.13 9.05
N ASN A 234 -13.96 -11.39 8.46
CA ASN A 234 -14.11 -11.44 7.00
C ASN A 234 -13.80 -10.08 6.34
N GLN A 235 -14.12 -8.97 6.99
CA GLN A 235 -13.73 -7.63 6.51
C GLN A 235 -12.21 -7.46 6.51
N VAL A 236 -11.52 -7.92 7.56
CA VAL A 236 -10.04 -7.92 7.62
C VAL A 236 -9.46 -8.81 6.52
N LEU A 237 -10.03 -9.98 6.24
CA LEU A 237 -9.57 -10.83 5.15
C LEU A 237 -9.76 -10.19 3.78
N ARG A 238 -10.89 -9.51 3.54
CA ARG A 238 -11.09 -8.74 2.30
C ARG A 238 -10.05 -7.64 2.15
N PHE A 239 -9.71 -6.95 3.23
CA PHE A 239 -8.64 -5.95 3.22
C PHE A 239 -7.31 -6.58 2.78
N MET A 240 -6.95 -7.72 3.36
CA MET A 240 -5.74 -8.46 2.97
C MET A 240 -5.77 -8.90 1.50
N ASP A 241 -6.93 -9.31 0.98
CA ASP A 241 -7.09 -9.66 -0.44
C ASP A 241 -6.79 -8.47 -1.35
N TYR A 242 -7.22 -7.26 -1.00
CA TYR A 242 -6.87 -6.07 -1.76
C TYR A 242 -5.37 -5.77 -1.74
N LEU A 243 -4.71 -5.88 -0.57
CA LEU A 243 -3.25 -5.65 -0.47
C LEU A 243 -2.46 -6.68 -1.31
N ASN A 244 -2.85 -7.95 -1.21
CA ASN A 244 -2.25 -9.03 -2.00
C ASN A 244 -2.49 -8.81 -3.50
N TYR A 245 -3.69 -8.37 -3.88
CA TYR A 245 -4.03 -8.08 -5.27
C TYR A 245 -3.17 -6.96 -5.82
N ILE A 246 -3.04 -5.85 -5.09
CA ILE A 246 -2.19 -4.72 -5.48
C ILE A 246 -0.75 -5.18 -5.69
N HIS A 247 -0.16 -5.90 -4.73
CA HIS A 247 1.19 -6.42 -4.89
C HIS A 247 1.31 -7.36 -6.09
N SER A 248 0.40 -8.33 -6.24
CA SER A 248 0.45 -9.30 -7.34
C SER A 248 0.29 -8.66 -8.73
N THR A 249 -0.35 -7.50 -8.78
CA THR A 249 -0.66 -6.76 -10.02
C THR A 249 0.37 -5.68 -10.33
N LEU A 250 1.01 -5.09 -9.32
CA LEU A 250 1.93 -3.94 -9.48
C LEU A 250 3.37 -4.20 -9.00
N GLY A 251 3.64 -5.30 -8.30
CA GLY A 251 4.95 -5.57 -7.70
C GLY A 251 5.30 -4.63 -6.52
N THR A 252 4.32 -3.93 -5.97
CA THR A 252 4.50 -2.87 -4.96
C THR A 252 4.84 -3.42 -3.57
N LEU A 253 5.71 -2.73 -2.83
CA LEU A 253 5.96 -2.98 -1.41
C LEU A 253 4.80 -2.45 -0.55
N ILE A 254 4.29 -3.26 0.37
CA ILE A 254 3.22 -2.88 1.29
C ILE A 254 3.81 -2.68 2.70
N ILE A 255 3.78 -1.44 3.16
CA ILE A 255 4.21 -1.06 4.50
C ILE A 255 2.98 -0.69 5.31
N THR A 256 2.87 -1.24 6.51
CA THR A 256 1.76 -0.91 7.42
C THR A 256 2.31 -0.55 8.79
N SER A 257 1.58 0.25 9.56
CA SER A 257 1.93 0.56 10.94
C SER A 257 0.77 0.27 11.90
N SER A 258 1.09 -0.01 13.15
CA SER A 258 0.13 -0.11 14.25
C SER A 258 0.75 0.45 15.54
N PHE A 259 -0.06 0.83 16.51
CA PHE A 259 0.40 1.01 17.88
C PHE A 259 0.56 -0.35 18.56
N LEU A 260 1.53 -0.45 19.47
CA LEU A 260 1.57 -1.55 20.43
C LEU A 260 0.36 -1.42 21.36
N ILE A 261 -0.56 -2.39 21.32
CA ILE A 261 -1.78 -2.45 22.15
C ILE A 261 -1.57 -3.48 23.26
#